data_AF-A0A957QG99-F1
#
_entry.id   AF-A0A957QG99-F1
#
_cell.length_a   1.000
_cell.length_b   1.000
_cell.length_c   1.000
_cell.angle_alpha   90.00
_cell.angle_beta   90.00
_cell.angle_gamma   90.00
#
_symmetry.space_group_name_H-M   'P 1'
#
loop_
_entity.id
_entity.type
_entity.pdbx_description
1 polymer ?
#
loop_
_entity_poly.entity_id
_entity_poly.type
_entity_poly.pdbx_seq_one_letter_code
_entity_poly.pdbx_strand_id
1 'polypeptide(L)'
;MSKQTQSTTKQTSRKPGHPTRLARATQPAPGAALNRPVPTLLTQLPAAGSGLQRQAALLQLQRDYGNHHVQRLLQRTLQREPDDTATTTTSESDQAPASDEAEGWLESVFNGGAAALDGVMAVIDSAADTFSEMIGGFWSEEETVAEETPVEAEPVESEPVEAGAAALQAALAQGERDQYKLTDIVFYARYPDRQGKPIDPKTEKDVVATWRGILNSEVKPALAGPVPEGPAAETPVAAPVGAQPDAGALAPLLDQLKGQEPVKAIEDIVTSLTEIQANVDSPGADTSKWSKKLWEAIPDTSLHKLYKEGSDAQYDEMTALLGSARELVSGLTTAALQAIVPEISDTQTAQIIGYYHQQLNTLTPFFTQMANMNILHKGKSDAWRRTCNVTSLSMVLLSLGVGADAFNGDKDLLVKIANHLEPSINSWDNLMALRMPDFVQFVAVLTEYKDGPDEGFGTRVDAARDTVAPKVSTTLNIFTAIVKYFGVNRVHSGEIDSKGTAKRKNEDLPADKQLDPESFKTETFKADVMRDVTPWINQGGQIVVNRPGHYLRLQSIDDSGVTLDDPGDEGKNYHVTWAESNSIGHFRSWQVFKKA
;
A
#
# COMPACT_ATOMS: atom_id res chain seq x y z
N MET A 1 -58.35 32.22 27.62
CA MET A 1 -57.36 31.20 27.18
C MET A 1 -56.53 31.81 26.06
N SER A 2 -55.40 32.41 26.42
CA SER A 2 -54.53 33.18 25.50
C SER A 2 -53.18 32.48 25.37
N LYS A 3 -52.75 32.26 24.13
CA LYS A 3 -51.49 31.61 23.76
C LYS A 3 -50.32 32.54 24.06
N GLN A 4 -49.31 32.04 24.76
CA GLN A 4 -48.07 32.75 25.05
C GLN A 4 -46.95 32.16 24.19
N THR A 5 -46.48 32.94 23.23
CA THR A 5 -45.32 32.66 22.38
C THR A 5 -44.04 33.03 23.13
N GLN A 6 -43.13 32.07 23.31
CA GLN A 6 -41.78 32.33 23.82
C GLN A 6 -40.83 32.55 22.64
N SER A 7 -40.22 33.74 22.63
CA SER A 7 -39.13 34.13 21.74
C SER A 7 -37.80 33.84 22.42
N THR A 8 -36.96 32.98 21.83
CA THR A 8 -35.60 32.71 22.28
C THR A 8 -34.61 33.59 21.52
N THR A 9 -34.04 34.57 22.22
CA THR A 9 -32.97 35.44 21.72
C THR A 9 -31.63 34.69 21.74
N LYS A 10 -30.99 34.56 20.57
CA LYS A 10 -29.61 34.06 20.42
C LYS A 10 -28.61 35.08 20.97
N GLN A 11 -27.85 34.67 21.98
CA GLN A 11 -26.74 35.42 22.55
C GLN A 11 -25.44 35.01 21.83
N THR A 12 -24.82 35.94 21.10
CA THR A 12 -23.55 35.72 20.39
C THR A 12 -22.37 35.96 21.32
N SER A 13 -21.58 34.91 21.59
CA SER A 13 -20.35 34.98 22.38
C SER A 13 -19.21 35.59 21.55
N ARG A 14 -18.62 36.68 22.06
CA ARG A 14 -17.40 37.31 21.53
C ARG A 14 -16.18 36.41 21.77
N LYS A 15 -15.36 36.19 20.73
CA LYS A 15 -14.02 35.59 20.83
C LYS A 15 -13.01 36.56 21.48
N PRO A 16 -12.10 36.11 22.36
CA PRO A 16 -10.98 36.92 22.85
C PRO A 16 -9.82 36.95 21.84
N GLY A 17 -9.09 38.07 21.86
CA GLY A 17 -8.14 38.49 20.82
C GLY A 17 -6.80 37.75 20.77
N HIS A 18 -6.17 37.86 19.59
CA HIS A 18 -4.82 37.40 19.28
C HIS A 18 -3.75 38.23 20.02
N PRO A 19 -2.70 37.59 20.58
CA PRO A 19 -1.52 38.30 21.04
C PRO A 19 -0.53 38.59 19.90
N THR A 20 0.14 39.72 20.09
CA THR A 20 1.05 40.45 19.22
C THR A 20 2.31 39.70 18.82
N ARG A 21 2.71 39.87 17.55
CA ARG A 21 3.92 39.37 16.89
C ARG A 21 5.19 40.02 17.50
N LEU A 22 6.07 39.23 18.11
CA LEU A 22 7.41 39.66 18.52
C LEU A 22 8.42 39.44 17.39
N ALA A 23 9.37 40.37 17.31
CA ALA A 23 10.36 40.53 16.25
C ALA A 23 11.35 39.36 16.16
N ARG A 24 11.71 38.99 14.92
CA ARG A 24 12.69 37.97 14.58
C ARG A 24 14.10 38.57 14.68
N ALA A 25 14.91 38.04 15.59
CA ALA A 25 16.34 38.31 15.65
C ALA A 25 17.07 37.53 14.56
N THR A 26 18.01 38.19 13.88
CA THR A 26 18.97 37.61 12.94
C THR A 26 20.06 36.85 13.71
N GLN A 27 20.36 35.61 13.29
CA GLN A 27 21.54 34.86 13.72
C GLN A 27 22.48 34.61 12.52
N PRO A 28 23.80 34.57 12.74
CA PRO A 28 24.80 34.47 11.68
C PRO A 28 25.04 33.01 11.24
N ALA A 29 25.52 32.85 10.01
CA ALA A 29 25.84 31.57 9.40
C ALA A 29 27.06 30.87 10.03
N PRO A 30 27.06 29.53 10.15
CA PRO A 30 28.27 28.76 10.37
C PRO A 30 28.62 27.85 9.17
N GLY A 31 29.89 27.93 8.77
CA GLY A 31 30.75 26.76 8.58
C GLY A 31 30.54 25.87 7.35
N ALA A 32 31.33 26.13 6.30
CA ALA A 32 31.57 25.21 5.21
C ALA A 32 32.52 24.07 5.62
N ALA A 33 32.09 22.81 5.46
CA ALA A 33 32.85 21.70 4.88
C ALA A 33 32.14 20.36 5.18
N LEU A 34 32.13 19.46 4.18
CA LEU A 34 31.62 18.07 4.15
C LEU A 34 30.13 17.88 3.82
N ASN A 35 29.76 18.18 2.58
CA ASN A 35 28.63 17.59 1.85
C ASN A 35 29.01 17.58 0.37
N ARG A 36 29.10 16.41 -0.28
CA ARG A 36 29.24 16.34 -1.74
C ARG A 36 28.04 15.58 -2.31
N PRO A 37 27.09 16.27 -2.96
CA PRO A 37 25.93 15.61 -3.56
C PRO A 37 26.36 14.80 -4.80
N VAL A 38 25.61 13.75 -5.16
CA VAL A 38 25.86 12.83 -6.30
C VAL A 38 26.21 13.52 -7.65
N PRO A 39 25.63 14.69 -8.01
CA PRO A 39 26.08 15.46 -9.18
C PRO A 39 27.57 15.87 -9.14
N THR A 40 28.15 15.98 -7.95
CA THR A 40 29.55 16.33 -7.71
C THR A 40 30.51 15.15 -7.90
N LEU A 41 30.02 13.91 -7.80
CA LEU A 41 30.81 12.70 -8.07
C LEU A 41 30.93 12.44 -9.57
N LEU A 42 29.85 12.67 -10.33
CA LEU A 42 29.87 12.55 -11.79
C LEU A 42 30.75 13.62 -12.47
N THR A 43 30.79 14.84 -11.93
CA THR A 43 31.71 15.89 -12.42
C THR A 43 33.18 15.59 -12.09
N GLN A 44 33.47 14.61 -11.22
CA GLN A 44 34.82 14.14 -10.91
C GLN A 44 35.25 12.93 -11.75
N LEU A 45 34.34 12.24 -12.46
CA LEU A 45 34.71 11.17 -13.40
C LEU A 45 35.71 11.63 -14.48
N PRO A 46 35.60 12.83 -15.08
CA PRO A 46 36.63 13.35 -15.99
C PRO A 46 37.98 13.60 -15.29
N ALA A 47 37.96 13.94 -13.99
CA ALA A 47 39.16 14.22 -13.19
C ALA A 47 39.85 12.96 -12.64
N ALA A 48 39.20 11.80 -12.70
CA ALA A 48 39.70 10.54 -12.13
C ALA A 48 40.92 9.94 -12.86
N GLY A 49 41.52 10.61 -13.85
CA GLY A 49 42.73 10.14 -14.52
C GLY A 49 42.49 9.00 -15.52
N SER A 50 43.41 8.04 -15.55
CA SER A 50 43.48 6.95 -16.56
C SER A 50 42.19 6.14 -16.69
N GLY A 51 42.00 5.42 -17.80
CA GLY A 51 40.80 4.62 -18.06
C GLY A 51 40.44 3.63 -16.95
N LEU A 52 41.44 3.08 -16.25
CA LEU A 52 41.23 2.14 -15.14
C LEU A 52 40.65 2.81 -13.89
N GLN A 53 41.05 4.04 -13.58
CA GLN A 53 40.54 4.77 -12.42
C GLN A 53 39.09 5.24 -12.64
N ARG A 54 38.75 5.63 -13.88
CA ARG A 54 37.36 5.89 -14.28
C ARG A 54 36.51 4.65 -14.18
N GLN A 55 37.00 3.50 -14.65
CA GLN A 55 36.29 2.22 -14.55
C GLN A 55 36.07 1.79 -13.11
N ALA A 56 37.06 1.97 -12.23
CA ALA A 56 36.92 1.68 -10.80
C ALA A 56 35.89 2.59 -10.11
N ALA A 57 35.88 3.89 -10.42
CA ALA A 57 34.89 4.83 -9.89
C ALA A 57 33.48 4.51 -10.39
N LEU A 58 33.33 4.10 -11.65
CA LEU A 58 32.04 3.70 -12.22
C LEU A 58 31.53 2.39 -11.61
N LEU A 59 32.41 1.41 -11.39
CA LEU A 59 32.07 0.16 -10.69
C LEU A 59 31.67 0.42 -9.23
N GLN A 60 32.33 1.36 -8.56
CA GLN A 60 31.95 1.74 -7.20
C GLN A 60 30.57 2.39 -7.17
N LEU A 61 30.28 3.33 -8.07
CA LEU A 61 28.94 3.90 -8.24
C LEU A 61 27.88 2.82 -8.55
N GLN A 62 28.21 1.82 -9.38
CA GLN A 62 27.28 0.73 -9.69
C GLN A 62 27.01 -0.19 -8.49
N ARG A 63 27.99 -0.36 -7.59
CA ARG A 63 27.81 -1.09 -6.32
C ARG A 63 26.96 -0.28 -5.34
N ASP A 64 27.23 1.01 -5.23
CA ASP A 64 26.59 1.88 -4.24
C ASP A 64 25.16 2.25 -4.63
N TYR A 65 24.86 2.37 -5.93
CA TYR A 65 23.59 2.90 -6.43
C TYR A 65 22.87 1.98 -7.43
N GLY A 66 23.46 0.83 -7.78
CA GLY A 66 22.90 -0.10 -8.77
C GLY A 66 23.16 0.32 -10.22
N ASN A 67 23.32 -0.68 -11.10
CA ASN A 67 23.75 -0.47 -12.48
C ASN A 67 22.76 0.38 -13.30
N HIS A 68 21.46 0.16 -13.12
CA HIS A 68 20.42 0.87 -13.88
C HIS A 68 20.38 2.37 -13.53
N HIS A 69 20.56 2.72 -12.26
CA HIS A 69 20.60 4.10 -11.79
C HIS A 69 21.80 4.86 -12.38
N VAL A 70 22.98 4.23 -12.35
CA VAL A 70 24.21 4.79 -12.95
C VAL A 70 24.05 5.00 -14.46
N GLN A 71 23.42 4.06 -15.17
CA GLN A 71 23.16 4.21 -16.61
C GLN A 71 22.21 5.37 -16.92
N ARG A 72 21.10 5.53 -16.18
CA ARG A 72 20.20 6.68 -16.36
C ARG A 72 20.89 8.02 -16.10
N LEU A 73 21.76 8.09 -15.08
CA LEU A 73 22.53 9.30 -14.75
C LEU A 73 23.56 9.66 -15.84
N LEU A 74 24.26 8.67 -16.38
CA LEU A 74 25.17 8.86 -17.51
C LEU A 74 24.42 9.35 -18.75
N GLN A 75 23.25 8.76 -19.04
CA GLN A 75 22.40 9.16 -20.16
C GLN A 75 21.93 10.61 -20.04
N ARG A 76 21.48 11.06 -18.85
CA ARG A 76 21.12 12.47 -18.61
C ARG A 76 22.30 13.42 -18.79
N THR A 77 23.49 13.01 -18.36
CA THR A 77 24.71 13.83 -18.49
C THR A 77 25.11 13.98 -19.96
N LEU A 78 24.94 12.94 -20.77
CA LEU A 78 25.20 12.96 -22.21
C LEU A 78 24.14 13.72 -23.01
N GLN A 79 22.91 13.83 -22.49
CA GLN A 79 21.79 14.54 -23.13
C GLN A 79 21.72 16.04 -22.82
N ARG A 80 22.51 16.55 -21.87
CA ARG A 80 22.68 18.00 -21.68
C ARG A 80 23.58 18.52 -22.80
N GLU A 81 22.99 19.15 -23.82
CA GLU A 81 23.74 20.04 -24.71
C GLU A 81 24.36 21.18 -23.89
N PRO A 82 25.60 21.60 -24.17
CA PRO A 82 26.21 22.74 -23.49
C PRO A 82 25.46 24.02 -23.87
N ASP A 83 24.98 24.75 -22.87
CA ASP A 83 24.42 26.09 -23.04
C ASP A 83 25.47 27.03 -23.66
N ASP A 84 25.27 27.41 -24.92
CA ASP A 84 25.96 28.50 -25.61
C ASP A 84 25.46 29.86 -25.07
N THR A 85 25.80 30.22 -23.83
CA THR A 85 25.74 31.62 -23.38
C THR A 85 26.84 31.96 -22.38
N ALA A 86 28.04 32.18 -22.93
CA ALA A 86 29.05 33.00 -22.26
C ALA A 86 29.79 33.86 -23.30
N THR A 87 29.11 34.87 -23.85
CA THR A 87 29.76 35.94 -24.62
C THR A 87 29.76 37.24 -23.83
N THR A 88 30.98 37.62 -23.47
CA THR A 88 31.36 38.87 -22.83
C THR A 88 31.15 40.04 -23.80
N THR A 89 30.66 41.16 -23.28
CA THR A 89 30.48 42.44 -23.97
C THR A 89 31.73 42.97 -24.65
N THR A 90 31.63 43.39 -25.93
CA THR A 90 32.34 44.54 -26.52
C THR A 90 31.62 45.01 -27.80
N SER A 91 31.92 46.24 -28.21
CA SER A 91 31.09 47.22 -28.95
C SER A 91 31.02 47.11 -30.49
N GLU A 92 29.98 47.78 -31.02
CA GLU A 92 29.88 48.58 -32.26
C GLU A 92 29.52 47.96 -33.65
N SER A 93 28.52 48.63 -34.25
CA SER A 93 28.21 48.91 -35.67
C SER A 93 27.22 48.03 -36.47
N ASP A 94 26.10 48.69 -36.82
CA ASP A 94 25.36 48.79 -38.10
C ASP A 94 25.02 47.53 -38.95
N GLN A 95 23.71 47.21 -39.04
CA GLN A 95 22.84 47.32 -40.25
C GLN A 95 21.56 46.46 -40.13
N ALA A 96 20.42 47.05 -40.52
CA ALA A 96 19.08 46.47 -40.68
C ALA A 96 19.00 45.48 -41.90
N PRO A 97 17.88 44.79 -42.26
CA PRO A 97 16.48 45.05 -41.87
C PRO A 97 15.56 43.81 -41.62
N ALA A 98 14.30 44.17 -41.37
CA ALA A 98 13.08 43.43 -41.07
C ALA A 98 12.72 42.17 -41.89
N SER A 99 11.91 41.31 -41.26
CA SER A 99 10.79 40.62 -41.94
C SER A 99 9.67 40.32 -40.94
N ASP A 100 8.51 40.91 -41.19
CA ASP A 100 7.19 40.49 -40.72
C ASP A 100 6.87 39.10 -41.27
N GLU A 101 6.41 38.16 -40.43
CA GLU A 101 5.50 37.04 -40.76
C GLU A 101 5.31 36.14 -39.53
N ALA A 102 4.34 36.45 -38.65
CA ALA A 102 3.84 35.50 -37.64
C ALA A 102 2.53 35.92 -36.94
N GLU A 103 1.48 36.32 -37.66
CA GLU A 103 0.13 36.55 -37.04
C GLU A 103 -1.05 36.08 -37.93
N GLY A 104 -1.02 34.84 -38.41
CA GLY A 104 -2.08 34.38 -39.35
C GLY A 104 -2.48 32.90 -39.29
N TRP A 105 -2.24 32.17 -38.19
CA TRP A 105 -2.43 30.71 -38.21
C TRP A 105 -3.16 30.06 -37.02
N LEU A 106 -3.85 30.82 -36.18
CA LEU A 106 -4.55 30.25 -35.00
C LEU A 106 -6.08 30.40 -34.97
N GLU A 107 -6.72 31.04 -35.97
CA GLU A 107 -8.19 31.20 -35.99
C GLU A 107 -8.95 30.24 -36.93
N SER A 108 -8.29 29.42 -37.75
CA SER A 108 -9.00 28.50 -38.67
C SER A 108 -9.27 27.09 -38.11
N VAL A 109 -8.74 26.76 -36.93
CA VAL A 109 -8.82 25.39 -36.36
C VAL A 109 -10.06 25.19 -35.47
N PHE A 110 -10.75 26.24 -35.03
CA PHE A 110 -11.80 26.11 -34.00
C PHE A 110 -13.26 26.29 -34.45
N ASN A 111 -13.56 26.42 -35.75
CA ASN A 111 -14.93 26.75 -36.20
C ASN A 111 -15.58 25.80 -37.21
N GLY A 112 -15.25 24.50 -37.19
CA GLY A 112 -15.89 23.53 -38.10
C GLY A 112 -16.12 22.15 -37.49
N GLY A 113 -17.12 21.98 -36.63
CA GLY A 113 -17.37 20.67 -36.01
C GLY A 113 -18.73 20.45 -35.35
N ALA A 114 -19.81 21.10 -35.82
CA ALA A 114 -21.15 20.95 -35.22
C ALA A 114 -22.18 20.21 -36.08
N ALA A 115 -21.82 19.67 -37.26
CA ALA A 115 -22.78 19.03 -38.17
C ALA A 115 -22.54 17.52 -38.42
N ALA A 116 -21.56 16.91 -37.76
CA ALA A 116 -21.18 15.51 -38.00
C ALA A 116 -21.67 14.52 -36.92
N LEU A 117 -22.41 14.97 -35.90
CA LEU A 117 -22.80 14.13 -34.75
C LEU A 117 -24.25 13.64 -34.75
N ASP A 118 -25.13 14.16 -35.61
CA ASP A 118 -26.53 13.72 -35.67
C ASP A 118 -26.74 12.41 -36.48
N GLY A 119 -25.77 12.01 -37.31
CA GLY A 119 -25.87 10.79 -38.12
C GLY A 119 -25.46 9.50 -37.40
N VAL A 120 -24.69 9.59 -36.31
CA VAL A 120 -24.08 8.41 -35.65
C VAL A 120 -24.99 7.82 -34.57
N MET A 121 -25.84 8.63 -33.95
CA MET A 121 -26.75 8.15 -32.89
C MET A 121 -27.94 7.34 -33.42
N ALA A 122 -28.34 7.55 -34.69
CA ALA A 122 -29.43 6.79 -35.31
C ALA A 122 -29.05 5.34 -35.69
N VAL A 123 -27.75 5.02 -35.79
CA VAL A 123 -27.26 3.67 -36.10
C VAL A 123 -27.10 2.81 -34.85
N ILE A 124 -26.90 3.46 -33.69
CA ILE A 124 -26.68 2.78 -32.41
C ILE A 124 -28.00 2.28 -31.80
N ASP A 125 -29.11 3.00 -31.99
CA ASP A 125 -30.42 2.57 -31.48
C ASP A 125 -31.02 1.40 -32.28
N SER A 126 -30.60 1.18 -33.54
CA SER A 126 -31.08 0.05 -34.36
C SER A 126 -30.40 -1.28 -34.03
N ALA A 127 -29.27 -1.27 -33.31
CA ALA A 127 -28.51 -2.49 -32.98
C ALA A 127 -28.90 -3.10 -31.62
N ALA A 128 -29.62 -2.36 -30.77
CA ALA A 128 -30.03 -2.82 -29.44
C ALA A 128 -31.26 -3.75 -29.49
N ASP A 129 -32.15 -3.59 -30.47
CA ASP A 129 -33.39 -4.38 -30.57
C ASP A 129 -33.21 -5.76 -31.20
N THR A 130 -32.09 -6.02 -31.90
CA THR A 130 -31.86 -7.32 -32.57
C THR A 130 -31.19 -8.35 -31.64
N PHE A 131 -30.66 -7.93 -30.49
CA PHE A 131 -29.90 -8.80 -29.58
C PHE A 131 -30.73 -9.37 -28.41
N SER A 132 -31.93 -8.83 -28.16
CA SER A 132 -32.84 -9.34 -27.12
C SER A 132 -33.68 -10.56 -27.54
N GLU A 133 -33.83 -10.84 -28.83
CA GLU A 133 -34.59 -12.02 -29.31
C GLU A 133 -33.74 -13.30 -29.45
N MET A 134 -32.41 -13.24 -29.27
CA MET A 134 -31.51 -14.36 -29.59
C MET A 134 -31.08 -15.23 -28.40
N ILE A 135 -31.41 -14.86 -27.15
CA ILE A 135 -30.97 -15.57 -25.92
C ILE A 135 -32.16 -16.24 -25.18
N GLY A 136 -33.34 -16.26 -25.79
CA GLY A 136 -34.58 -16.75 -25.17
C GLY A 136 -34.85 -18.26 -25.23
N GLY A 137 -33.89 -19.11 -25.57
CA GLY A 137 -34.17 -20.54 -25.62
C GLY A 137 -32.94 -21.40 -25.83
N PHE A 138 -32.36 -21.92 -24.75
CA PHE A 138 -31.62 -23.17 -24.77
C PHE A 138 -31.40 -23.63 -23.31
N TRP A 139 -31.55 -24.93 -23.07
CA TRP A 139 -31.43 -25.69 -21.81
C TRP A 139 -32.74 -25.96 -21.03
N SER A 140 -33.49 -26.95 -21.50
CA SER A 140 -34.31 -27.82 -20.66
C SER A 140 -34.05 -29.27 -21.09
N GLU A 141 -33.29 -30.03 -20.32
CA GLU A 141 -33.35 -31.50 -20.35
C GLU A 141 -33.44 -32.01 -18.91
N GLU A 142 -34.53 -32.74 -18.66
CA GLU A 142 -34.84 -33.51 -17.47
C GLU A 142 -33.88 -34.69 -17.34
N GLU A 143 -33.24 -34.83 -16.20
CA GLU A 143 -32.54 -36.06 -15.82
C GLU A 143 -33.38 -36.82 -14.79
N THR A 144 -33.79 -38.03 -15.17
CA THR A 144 -34.64 -38.94 -14.41
C THR A 144 -33.89 -39.52 -13.21
N VAL A 145 -34.47 -39.37 -12.02
CA VAL A 145 -33.99 -39.93 -10.75
C VAL A 145 -34.32 -41.43 -10.69
N ALA A 146 -33.29 -42.26 -10.51
CA ALA A 146 -33.42 -43.67 -10.18
C ALA A 146 -33.52 -43.89 -8.66
N GLU A 147 -34.37 -44.84 -8.29
CA GLU A 147 -34.80 -45.20 -6.94
C GLU A 147 -33.72 -46.02 -6.21
N GLU A 148 -33.22 -45.53 -5.07
CA GLU A 148 -32.26 -46.24 -4.22
C GLU A 148 -32.94 -47.12 -3.17
N THR A 149 -32.49 -48.37 -3.06
CA THR A 149 -32.84 -49.33 -2.01
C THR A 149 -32.06 -49.07 -0.71
N PRO A 150 -32.66 -49.30 0.48
CA PRO A 150 -32.02 -49.00 1.75
C PRO A 150 -31.00 -50.07 2.14
N VAL A 151 -29.76 -49.65 2.42
CA VAL A 151 -28.67 -50.49 2.95
C VAL A 151 -28.64 -50.38 4.47
N GLU A 152 -28.58 -51.55 5.10
CA GLU A 152 -28.55 -51.81 6.54
C GLU A 152 -27.26 -51.26 7.18
N ALA A 153 -27.38 -50.56 8.31
CA ALA A 153 -26.30 -49.79 8.93
C ALA A 153 -25.33 -50.68 9.74
N GLU A 154 -24.08 -50.75 9.29
CA GLU A 154 -22.92 -51.25 10.03
C GLU A 154 -22.48 -50.24 11.11
N PRO A 155 -21.86 -50.70 12.22
CA PRO A 155 -21.48 -49.85 13.35
C PRO A 155 -20.32 -48.90 12.97
N VAL A 156 -20.53 -47.59 13.18
CA VAL A 156 -19.56 -46.52 12.88
C VAL A 156 -18.35 -46.63 13.81
N GLU A 157 -17.18 -46.93 13.23
CA GLU A 157 -15.87 -46.90 13.90
C GLU A 157 -15.50 -45.48 14.35
N SER A 158 -14.98 -45.35 15.57
CA SER A 158 -14.69 -44.09 16.27
C SER A 158 -13.38 -43.39 15.87
N GLU A 159 -12.76 -43.76 14.74
CA GLU A 159 -11.43 -43.29 14.35
C GLU A 159 -11.28 -41.84 13.81
N PRO A 160 -12.31 -41.11 13.31
CA PRO A 160 -12.07 -39.79 12.69
C PRO A 160 -11.62 -38.69 13.65
N VAL A 161 -11.94 -38.78 14.95
CA VAL A 161 -11.76 -37.66 15.88
C VAL A 161 -10.29 -37.47 16.30
N GLU A 162 -9.58 -38.58 16.53
CA GLU A 162 -8.20 -38.57 17.04
C GLU A 162 -7.18 -38.02 16.03
N ALA A 163 -7.35 -38.37 14.75
CA ALA A 163 -6.49 -37.86 13.67
C ALA A 163 -6.52 -36.32 13.58
N GLY A 164 -7.71 -35.73 13.76
CA GLY A 164 -7.88 -34.28 13.74
C GLY A 164 -7.16 -33.57 14.88
N ALA A 165 -7.25 -34.10 16.11
CA ALA A 165 -6.59 -33.51 17.27
C ALA A 165 -5.05 -33.56 17.15
N ALA A 166 -4.50 -34.69 16.67
CA ALA A 166 -3.07 -34.83 16.43
C ALA A 166 -2.55 -33.84 15.36
N ALA A 167 -3.30 -33.68 14.26
CA ALA A 167 -2.96 -32.73 13.20
C ALA A 167 -3.00 -31.27 13.69
N LEU A 168 -3.99 -30.91 14.52
CA LEU A 168 -4.07 -29.58 15.14
C LEU A 168 -2.84 -29.28 16.01
N GLN A 169 -2.48 -30.22 16.88
CA GLN A 169 -1.33 -30.07 17.79
C GLN A 169 -0.01 -29.98 17.00
N ALA A 170 0.17 -30.78 15.96
CA ALA A 170 1.35 -30.72 15.10
C ALA A 170 1.48 -29.37 14.38
N ALA A 171 0.37 -28.85 13.82
CA ALA A 171 0.37 -27.54 13.16
C ALA A 171 0.64 -26.40 14.15
N LEU A 172 0.04 -26.45 15.34
CA LEU A 172 0.32 -25.49 16.42
C LEU A 172 1.79 -25.53 16.86
N ALA A 173 2.39 -26.73 16.97
CA ALA A 173 3.79 -26.91 17.29
C ALA A 173 4.73 -26.35 16.20
N GLN A 174 4.28 -26.32 14.94
CA GLN A 174 4.98 -25.67 13.81
C GLN A 174 4.81 -24.15 13.77
N GLY A 175 4.09 -23.56 14.73
CA GLY A 175 3.85 -22.12 14.80
C GLY A 175 2.69 -21.64 13.91
N GLU A 176 1.92 -22.53 13.31
CA GLU A 176 0.71 -22.13 12.58
C GLU A 176 -0.33 -21.56 13.55
N ARG A 177 -0.93 -20.42 13.20
CA ARG A 177 -1.88 -19.69 14.05
C ARG A 177 -3.10 -19.16 13.27
N ASP A 178 -3.11 -19.30 11.95
CA ASP A 178 -4.29 -18.96 11.15
C ASP A 178 -5.42 -19.95 11.46
N GLN A 179 -6.48 -19.47 12.08
CA GLN A 179 -7.63 -20.29 12.49
C GLN A 179 -8.26 -21.06 11.32
N TYR A 180 -8.27 -20.51 10.11
CA TYR A 180 -8.90 -21.15 8.96
C TYR A 180 -8.00 -22.23 8.37
N LYS A 181 -6.69 -21.96 8.29
CA LYS A 181 -5.71 -22.96 7.87
C LYS A 181 -5.64 -24.12 8.86
N LEU A 182 -5.67 -23.84 10.15
CA LEU A 182 -5.75 -24.87 11.19
C LEU A 182 -7.05 -25.69 11.07
N THR A 183 -8.18 -25.04 10.80
CA THR A 183 -9.46 -25.73 10.57
C THR A 183 -9.38 -26.65 9.36
N ASP A 184 -8.79 -26.19 8.26
CA ASP A 184 -8.57 -27.01 7.05
C ASP A 184 -7.68 -28.22 7.35
N ILE A 185 -6.57 -28.03 8.08
CA ILE A 185 -5.67 -29.12 8.47
C ILE A 185 -6.43 -30.19 9.26
N VAL A 186 -7.20 -29.79 10.28
CA VAL A 186 -8.01 -30.72 11.08
C VAL A 186 -9.08 -31.38 10.23
N PHE A 187 -9.79 -30.60 9.42
CA PHE A 187 -10.84 -31.10 8.55
C PHE A 187 -10.32 -32.15 7.56
N TYR A 188 -9.25 -31.89 6.82
CA TYR A 188 -8.70 -32.86 5.87
C TYR A 188 -8.02 -34.06 6.54
N ALA A 189 -7.55 -33.92 7.79
CA ALA A 189 -7.09 -35.06 8.58
C ALA A 189 -8.25 -36.01 8.96
N ARG A 190 -9.46 -35.48 9.20
CA ARG A 190 -10.66 -36.30 9.47
C ARG A 190 -11.30 -36.87 8.22
N TYR A 191 -11.14 -36.20 7.08
CA TYR A 191 -11.76 -36.55 5.82
C TYR A 191 -10.70 -36.71 4.71
N PRO A 192 -9.84 -37.74 4.80
CA PRO A 192 -8.74 -37.93 3.86
C PRO A 192 -9.21 -38.14 2.40
N ASP A 193 -10.39 -38.73 2.20
CA ASP A 193 -10.99 -38.94 0.87
C ASP A 193 -11.30 -37.64 0.13
N ARG A 194 -11.38 -36.52 0.85
CA ARG A 194 -11.55 -35.20 0.24
C ARG A 194 -10.28 -34.73 -0.44
N GLN A 195 -9.09 -35.22 -0.07
CA GLN A 195 -7.80 -34.92 -0.72
C GLN A 195 -7.57 -33.43 -1.05
N GLY A 196 -8.01 -32.52 -0.17
CA GLY A 196 -7.89 -31.07 -0.40
C GLY A 196 -8.90 -30.47 -1.40
N LYS A 197 -9.91 -31.23 -1.84
CA LYS A 197 -10.99 -30.73 -2.70
C LYS A 197 -11.76 -29.61 -2.01
N PRO A 198 -11.99 -28.46 -2.68
CA PRO A 198 -12.78 -27.36 -2.12
C PRO A 198 -14.17 -27.81 -1.70
N ILE A 199 -14.68 -27.24 -0.60
CA ILE A 199 -16.06 -27.44 -0.15
C ILE A 199 -16.98 -26.57 -1.01
N ASP A 200 -17.98 -27.15 -1.68
CA ASP A 200 -19.03 -26.37 -2.34
C ASP A 200 -20.13 -26.02 -1.33
N PRO A 201 -20.25 -24.74 -0.91
CA PRO A 201 -21.20 -24.37 0.13
C PRO A 201 -22.66 -24.47 -0.28
N LYS A 202 -22.97 -24.62 -1.58
CA LYS A 202 -24.36 -24.74 -2.06
C LYS A 202 -24.88 -26.16 -1.95
N THR A 203 -24.03 -27.13 -2.26
CA THR A 203 -24.39 -28.54 -2.37
C THR A 203 -23.96 -29.35 -1.14
N GLU A 204 -22.87 -28.97 -0.46
CA GLU A 204 -22.28 -29.73 0.64
C GLU A 204 -22.53 -29.10 2.02
N LYS A 205 -23.81 -28.82 2.32
CA LYS A 205 -24.20 -28.09 3.55
C LYS A 205 -23.71 -28.75 4.84
N ASP A 206 -23.76 -30.08 4.92
CA ASP A 206 -23.32 -30.85 6.09
C ASP A 206 -21.81 -30.78 6.28
N VAL A 207 -21.07 -30.74 5.18
CA VAL A 207 -19.61 -30.61 5.20
C VAL A 207 -19.20 -29.21 5.66
N VAL A 208 -19.90 -28.17 5.21
CA VAL A 208 -19.73 -26.80 5.72
C VAL A 208 -20.07 -26.72 7.21
N ALA A 209 -21.14 -27.36 7.65
CA ALA A 209 -21.53 -27.39 9.07
C ALA A 209 -20.44 -28.07 9.92
N THR A 210 -19.90 -29.19 9.42
CA THR A 210 -18.80 -29.93 10.05
C THR A 210 -17.54 -29.07 10.17
N TRP A 211 -17.13 -28.43 9.08
CA TRP A 211 -15.96 -27.54 9.06
C TRP A 211 -16.11 -26.39 10.06
N ARG A 212 -17.30 -25.78 10.12
CA ARG A 212 -17.62 -24.73 11.13
C ARG A 212 -17.64 -25.28 12.55
N GLY A 213 -18.04 -26.54 12.72
CA GLY A 213 -17.95 -27.26 13.99
C GLY A 213 -16.51 -27.28 14.48
N ILE A 214 -15.60 -27.83 13.68
CA ILE A 214 -14.15 -27.91 13.97
C ILE A 214 -13.57 -26.55 14.36
N LEU A 215 -13.86 -25.51 13.56
CA LEU A 215 -13.37 -24.15 13.83
C LEU A 215 -13.77 -23.68 15.23
N ASN A 216 -15.04 -23.86 15.61
CA ASN A 216 -15.59 -23.31 16.84
C ASN A 216 -15.34 -24.19 18.07
N SER A 217 -15.37 -25.51 17.94
CA SER A 217 -15.22 -26.43 19.08
C SER A 217 -13.78 -26.84 19.37
N GLU A 218 -12.87 -26.72 18.41
CA GLU A 218 -11.50 -27.23 18.56
C GLU A 218 -10.45 -26.15 18.31
N VAL A 219 -10.48 -25.51 17.13
CA VAL A 219 -9.42 -24.57 16.75
C VAL A 219 -9.45 -23.30 17.60
N LYS A 220 -10.61 -22.65 17.75
CA LYS A 220 -10.74 -21.45 18.58
C LYS A 220 -10.35 -21.70 20.05
N PRO A 221 -10.83 -22.75 20.72
CA PRO A 221 -10.36 -23.09 22.07
C PRO A 221 -8.86 -23.37 22.14
N ALA A 222 -8.28 -24.07 21.15
CA ALA A 222 -6.85 -24.35 21.13
C ALA A 222 -6.00 -23.08 20.95
N LEU A 223 -6.45 -22.13 20.13
CA LEU A 223 -5.80 -20.82 19.96
C LEU A 223 -5.96 -19.89 21.18
N ALA A 224 -7.05 -20.05 21.95
CA ALA A 224 -7.28 -19.31 23.18
C ALA A 224 -6.52 -19.90 24.39
N GLY A 225 -6.11 -21.17 24.30
CA GLY A 225 -5.38 -21.86 25.35
C GLY A 225 -3.95 -21.31 25.51
N PRO A 226 -3.35 -21.43 26.71
CA PRO A 226 -1.94 -21.13 26.91
C PRO A 226 -1.10 -22.00 25.97
N VAL A 227 -0.14 -21.40 25.27
CA VAL A 227 0.76 -22.12 24.36
C VAL A 227 1.47 -23.21 25.17
N PRO A 228 1.24 -24.51 24.91
CA PRO A 228 1.86 -25.56 25.68
C PRO A 228 3.38 -25.45 25.55
N GLU A 229 4.07 -25.45 26.70
CA GLU A 229 5.52 -25.47 26.79
C GLU A 229 6.04 -26.77 26.14
N GLY A 230 6.38 -26.70 24.85
CA GLY A 230 6.97 -27.82 24.13
C GLY A 230 8.32 -28.23 24.74
N PRO A 231 8.79 -29.48 24.52
CA PRO A 231 10.12 -29.91 24.95
C PRO A 231 11.14 -28.92 24.40
N ALA A 232 11.99 -28.40 25.30
CA ALA A 232 12.95 -27.33 25.03
C ALA A 232 13.90 -27.71 23.88
N ALA A 233 13.46 -27.46 22.64
CA ALA A 233 14.35 -26.98 21.62
C ALA A 233 14.95 -25.68 22.17
N GLU A 234 16.23 -25.42 21.92
CA GLU A 234 16.86 -24.14 22.24
C GLU A 234 16.12 -23.04 21.47
N THR A 235 15.04 -22.55 22.07
CA THR A 235 14.24 -21.47 21.53
C THR A 235 15.14 -20.25 21.54
N PRO A 236 15.36 -19.57 20.39
CA PRO A 236 15.84 -18.20 20.42
C PRO A 236 14.95 -17.46 21.41
N VAL A 237 15.53 -16.94 22.48
CA VAL A 237 14.82 -16.18 23.52
C VAL A 237 13.89 -15.22 22.78
N ALA A 238 12.58 -15.45 22.88
CA ALA A 238 11.59 -14.60 22.23
C ALA A 238 11.85 -13.19 22.79
N ALA A 239 12.37 -12.31 21.93
CA ALA A 239 12.65 -10.93 22.29
C ALA A 239 11.39 -10.37 22.97
N PRO A 240 11.53 -9.67 24.12
CA PRO A 240 10.39 -9.22 24.91
C PRO A 240 9.37 -8.53 24.01
N VAL A 241 8.23 -9.21 23.83
CA VAL A 241 7.25 -8.89 22.80
C VAL A 241 6.61 -7.56 23.15
N GLY A 242 6.79 -6.57 22.28
CA GLY A 242 5.87 -5.43 22.18
C GLY A 242 6.06 -4.27 23.16
N ALA A 243 7.16 -4.20 23.92
CA ALA A 243 7.46 -2.95 24.64
C ALA A 243 7.68 -1.84 23.61
N GLN A 244 6.77 -0.86 23.56
CA GLN A 244 6.98 0.34 22.78
C GLN A 244 8.35 0.91 23.18
N PRO A 245 9.18 1.36 22.21
CA PRO A 245 10.36 2.12 22.57
C PRO A 245 9.96 3.27 23.50
N ASP A 246 10.44 3.22 24.74
CA ASP A 246 10.34 4.36 25.65
C ASP A 246 11.25 5.44 25.07
N ALA A 247 10.63 6.41 24.40
CA ALA A 247 11.35 7.49 23.73
C ALA A 247 12.27 8.25 24.69
N GLY A 248 11.89 8.36 25.97
CA GLY A 248 12.71 8.99 27.00
C GLY A 248 13.94 8.16 27.36
N ALA A 249 13.80 6.84 27.43
CA ALA A 249 14.92 5.93 27.70
C ALA A 249 15.85 5.75 26.48
N LEU A 250 15.31 5.83 25.26
CA LEU A 250 16.09 5.70 24.03
C LEU A 250 16.87 6.95 23.66
N ALA A 251 16.36 8.15 23.93
CA ALA A 251 16.98 9.39 23.47
C ALA A 251 18.48 9.50 23.85
N PRO A 252 18.91 9.23 25.10
CA PRO A 252 20.33 9.26 25.45
C PRO A 252 21.18 8.22 24.72
N LEU A 253 20.61 7.06 24.37
CA LEU A 253 21.31 6.02 23.62
C LEU A 253 21.46 6.41 22.15
N LEU A 254 20.40 6.93 21.53
CA LEU A 254 20.44 7.44 20.16
C LEU A 254 21.46 8.57 20.04
N ASP A 255 21.51 9.48 21.01
CA ASP A 255 22.51 10.55 21.05
C ASP A 255 23.96 10.03 21.14
N GLN A 256 24.19 8.92 21.86
CA GLN A 256 25.51 8.29 21.94
C GLN A 256 25.90 7.57 20.64
N LEU A 257 24.94 6.95 19.98
CA LEU A 257 25.14 6.22 18.72
C LEU A 257 25.28 7.16 17.50
N LYS A 258 24.74 8.38 17.61
CA LYS A 258 24.72 9.36 16.54
C LYS A 258 26.11 9.61 15.95
N GLY A 259 26.20 9.53 14.62
CA GLY A 259 27.47 9.71 13.90
C GLY A 259 28.48 8.57 14.01
N GLN A 260 28.14 7.43 14.64
CA GLN A 260 28.97 6.23 14.69
C GLN A 260 28.47 5.18 13.68
N GLU A 261 29.36 4.43 13.03
CA GLU A 261 28.96 3.31 12.16
C GLU A 261 28.46 2.11 12.98
N PRO A 262 27.38 1.41 12.59
CA PRO A 262 26.62 1.56 11.33
C PRO A 262 25.46 2.58 11.38
N VAL A 263 25.20 3.21 12.53
CA VAL A 263 24.06 4.12 12.74
C VAL A 263 24.14 5.37 11.87
N LYS A 264 25.35 5.91 11.68
CA LYS A 264 25.61 7.05 10.80
C LYS A 264 25.10 6.81 9.37
N ALA A 265 25.35 5.64 8.79
CA ALA A 265 24.87 5.31 7.44
C ALA A 265 23.34 5.37 7.34
N ILE A 266 22.62 4.91 8.37
CA ILE A 266 21.17 5.00 8.45
C ILE A 266 20.73 6.46 8.57
N GLU A 267 21.36 7.26 9.43
CA GLU A 267 21.05 8.68 9.62
C GLU A 267 21.31 9.53 8.35
N ASP A 268 22.38 9.23 7.62
CA ASP A 268 22.70 9.88 6.35
C ASP A 268 21.61 9.59 5.29
N ILE A 269 21.11 8.35 5.22
CA ILE A 269 20.00 8.00 4.32
C ILE A 269 18.69 8.64 4.78
N VAL A 270 18.37 8.60 6.07
CA VAL A 270 17.17 9.26 6.64
C VAL A 270 17.20 10.76 6.34
N THR A 271 18.36 11.40 6.45
CA THR A 271 18.55 12.81 6.10
C THR A 271 18.29 13.03 4.60
N SER A 272 18.89 12.21 3.74
CA SER A 272 18.68 12.29 2.29
C SER A 272 17.21 12.10 1.89
N LEU A 273 16.53 11.11 2.49
CA LEU A 273 15.09 10.88 2.31
C LEU A 273 14.26 12.07 2.79
N THR A 274 14.62 12.68 3.91
CA THR A 274 13.94 13.87 4.44
C THR A 274 14.09 15.06 3.48
N GLU A 275 15.27 15.26 2.91
CA GLU A 275 15.52 16.31 1.92
C GLU A 275 14.71 16.08 0.64
N ILE A 276 14.70 14.84 0.11
CA ILE A 276 13.90 14.49 -1.06
C ILE A 276 12.41 14.67 -0.77
N GLN A 277 11.95 14.21 0.39
CA GLN A 277 10.57 14.36 0.83
C GLN A 277 10.18 15.84 0.96
N ALA A 278 11.04 16.68 1.52
CA ALA A 278 10.80 18.12 1.61
C ALA A 278 10.70 18.78 0.22
N ASN A 279 11.44 18.27 -0.77
CA ASN A 279 11.33 18.74 -2.16
C ASN A 279 10.04 18.26 -2.83
N VAL A 280 9.59 17.04 -2.52
CA VAL A 280 8.31 16.48 -2.99
C VAL A 280 7.12 17.21 -2.36
N ASP A 281 7.17 17.46 -1.06
CA ASP A 281 6.12 18.14 -0.30
C ASP A 281 6.10 19.65 -0.53
N SER A 282 7.21 20.23 -1.01
CA SER A 282 7.28 21.66 -1.33
C SER A 282 6.33 21.99 -2.46
N PRO A 283 5.17 22.62 -2.17
CA PRO A 283 4.18 22.86 -3.19
C PRO A 283 4.73 23.95 -4.12
N GLY A 284 4.81 23.67 -5.42
CA GLY A 284 4.98 24.72 -6.41
C GLY A 284 3.82 25.75 -6.42
N ALA A 285 2.72 25.48 -5.71
CA ALA A 285 1.56 26.36 -5.60
C ALA A 285 0.95 26.32 -4.18
N ASP A 286 0.58 27.47 -3.61
CA ASP A 286 -0.18 27.59 -2.35
C ASP A 286 -1.58 26.97 -2.48
N THR A 287 -1.65 25.65 -2.32
CA THR A 287 -2.88 24.84 -2.48
C THR A 287 -3.65 24.63 -1.17
N SER A 288 -3.20 25.25 -0.08
CA SER A 288 -3.86 25.25 1.23
C SER A 288 -5.32 25.78 1.21
N LYS A 289 -5.74 26.40 0.10
CA LYS A 289 -7.07 26.98 -0.12
C LYS A 289 -8.05 26.06 -0.87
N TRP A 290 -7.64 24.87 -1.29
CA TRP A 290 -8.43 24.01 -2.16
C TRP A 290 -9.32 23.09 -1.32
N SER A 291 -10.60 23.47 -1.16
CA SER A 291 -11.59 22.70 -0.38
C SER A 291 -11.91 21.35 -1.05
N LYS A 292 -12.37 20.35 -0.27
CA LYS A 292 -12.90 19.05 -0.77
C LYS A 292 -13.88 19.22 -1.95
N LYS A 293 -14.73 20.25 -1.92
CA LYS A 293 -15.67 20.59 -3.00
C LYS A 293 -15.01 21.04 -4.31
N LEU A 294 -13.83 21.66 -4.23
CA LEU A 294 -13.08 22.04 -5.43
C LEU A 294 -12.48 20.79 -6.08
N TRP A 295 -11.99 19.85 -5.27
CA TRP A 295 -11.49 18.55 -5.76
C TRP A 295 -12.57 17.70 -6.40
N GLU A 296 -13.74 17.62 -5.79
CA GLU A 296 -14.93 16.95 -6.36
C GLU A 296 -15.36 17.56 -7.70
N ALA A 297 -15.02 18.82 -7.98
CA ALA A 297 -15.38 19.55 -9.19
C ALA A 297 -14.28 19.55 -10.28
N ILE A 298 -13.10 18.97 -10.03
CA ILE A 298 -12.00 18.93 -10.99
C ILE A 298 -12.01 17.56 -11.71
N PRO A 299 -12.48 17.49 -12.98
CA PRO A 299 -12.43 16.25 -13.75
C PRO A 299 -11.01 15.88 -14.21
N ASP A 300 -10.07 16.81 -14.13
CA ASP A 300 -8.71 16.64 -14.62
C ASP A 300 -7.80 15.96 -13.57
N THR A 301 -7.33 14.76 -13.91
CA THR A 301 -6.43 13.96 -13.08
C THR A 301 -5.02 14.54 -13.00
N SER A 302 -4.61 15.36 -13.97
CA SER A 302 -3.29 15.99 -13.99
C SER A 302 -3.11 16.99 -12.84
N LEU A 303 -4.18 17.72 -12.48
CA LEU A 303 -4.19 18.63 -11.33
C LEU A 303 -4.07 17.91 -9.99
N HIS A 304 -4.57 16.67 -9.90
CA HIS A 304 -4.42 15.85 -8.70
C HIS A 304 -2.98 15.36 -8.51
N LYS A 305 -2.29 15.00 -9.61
CA LYS A 305 -0.86 14.67 -9.59
C LYS A 305 -0.02 15.86 -9.11
N LEU A 306 -0.29 17.05 -9.63
CA LEU A 306 0.40 18.28 -9.24
C LEU A 306 0.19 18.69 -7.76
N TYR A 307 -0.88 18.23 -7.12
CA TYR A 307 -1.28 18.67 -5.78
C TYR A 307 -0.62 17.88 -4.64
N LYS A 308 -0.30 16.60 -4.85
CA LYS A 308 0.04 15.68 -3.74
C LYS A 308 1.17 14.70 -4.05
N GLU A 309 1.81 14.80 -5.22
CA GLU A 309 2.75 13.79 -5.66
C GLU A 309 4.03 14.41 -6.23
N GLY A 310 5.16 13.81 -5.86
CA GLY A 310 6.47 14.12 -6.44
C GLY A 310 6.60 13.58 -7.86
N SER A 311 7.73 13.89 -8.51
CA SER A 311 8.04 13.27 -9.81
C SER A 311 8.36 11.79 -9.66
N ASP A 312 8.04 10.99 -10.69
CA ASP A 312 8.30 9.54 -10.68
C ASP A 312 9.78 9.22 -10.41
N ALA A 313 10.71 10.04 -10.92
CA ALA A 313 12.14 9.87 -10.68
C ALA A 313 12.54 10.07 -9.21
N GLN A 314 11.90 11.00 -8.49
CA GLN A 314 12.14 11.21 -7.06
C GLN A 314 11.58 10.03 -6.25
N TYR A 315 10.44 9.48 -6.65
CA TYR A 315 9.87 8.31 -6.00
C TYR A 315 10.67 7.03 -6.23
N ASP A 316 11.21 6.82 -7.43
CA ASP A 316 12.17 5.74 -7.69
C ASP A 316 13.39 5.85 -6.74
N GLU A 317 13.97 7.05 -6.62
CA GLU A 317 15.12 7.30 -5.76
C GLU A 317 14.79 7.08 -4.28
N MET A 318 13.67 7.62 -3.80
CA MET A 318 13.20 7.39 -2.43
C MET A 318 12.98 5.91 -2.14
N THR A 319 12.38 5.18 -3.09
CA THR A 319 12.11 3.73 -2.94
C THR A 319 13.40 2.95 -2.82
N ALA A 320 14.40 3.22 -3.66
CA ALA A 320 15.71 2.59 -3.58
C ALA A 320 16.39 2.89 -2.24
N LEU A 321 16.39 4.15 -1.79
CA LEU A 321 16.97 4.56 -0.52
C LEU A 321 16.26 3.91 0.69
N LEU A 322 14.93 3.80 0.65
CA LEU A 322 14.15 3.10 1.68
C LEU A 322 14.52 1.63 1.76
N GLY A 323 14.70 0.95 0.62
CA GLY A 323 15.16 -0.43 0.56
C GLY A 323 16.51 -0.60 1.25
N SER A 324 17.50 0.20 0.86
CA SER A 324 18.84 0.19 1.45
C SER A 324 18.82 0.49 2.95
N ALA A 325 18.07 1.50 3.38
CA ALA A 325 17.96 1.85 4.80
C ALA A 325 17.36 0.70 5.62
N ARG A 326 16.34 0.01 5.11
CA ARG A 326 15.75 -1.14 5.81
C ARG A 326 16.70 -2.32 5.91
N GLU A 327 17.49 -2.57 4.87
CA GLU A 327 18.50 -3.63 4.90
C GLU A 327 19.58 -3.32 5.96
N LEU A 328 20.03 -2.06 6.04
CA LEU A 328 20.96 -1.62 7.10
C LEU A 328 20.35 -1.75 8.50
N VAL A 329 19.12 -1.28 8.71
CA VAL A 329 18.41 -1.39 10.00
C VAL A 329 18.22 -2.85 10.39
N SER A 330 17.86 -3.73 9.45
CA SER A 330 17.69 -5.16 9.70
C SER A 330 19.00 -5.88 10.00
N GLY A 331 20.13 -5.32 9.53
CA GLY A 331 21.48 -5.80 9.81
C GLY A 331 22.06 -5.34 11.15
N LEU A 332 21.38 -4.45 11.88
CA LEU A 332 21.82 -4.04 13.21
C LEU A 332 21.77 -5.24 14.17
N THR A 333 22.88 -5.48 14.85
CA THR A 333 23.00 -6.53 15.86
C THR A 333 23.41 -5.93 17.19
N THR A 334 23.07 -6.59 18.29
CA THR A 334 23.47 -6.15 19.62
C THR A 334 25.00 -6.10 19.75
N ALA A 335 25.72 -7.07 19.19
CA ALA A 335 27.18 -7.08 19.18
C ALA A 335 27.76 -5.85 18.44
N ALA A 336 27.19 -5.46 17.30
CA ALA A 336 27.63 -4.27 16.57
C ALA A 336 27.40 -2.98 17.38
N LEU A 337 26.27 -2.87 18.09
CA LEU A 337 25.98 -1.71 18.94
C LEU A 337 26.79 -1.72 20.24
N GLN A 338 27.09 -2.89 20.83
CA GLN A 338 27.94 -3.05 22.00
C GLN A 338 29.38 -2.59 21.77
N ALA A 339 29.86 -2.64 20.52
CA ALA A 339 31.16 -2.08 20.16
C ALA A 339 31.22 -0.54 20.36
N ILE A 340 30.08 0.14 20.39
CA ILE A 340 29.95 1.60 20.63
C ILE A 340 29.50 1.87 22.06
N VAL A 341 28.44 1.19 22.51
CA VAL A 341 27.82 1.33 23.83
C VAL A 341 27.86 -0.03 24.53
N PRO A 342 28.92 -0.35 25.30
CA PRO A 342 29.16 -1.70 25.83
C PRO A 342 28.03 -2.30 26.66
N GLU A 343 27.18 -1.48 27.28
CA GLU A 343 26.08 -1.94 28.14
C GLU A 343 24.75 -2.12 27.40
N ILE A 344 24.73 -1.97 26.07
CA ILE A 344 23.48 -2.12 25.32
C ILE A 344 22.98 -3.56 25.35
N SER A 345 21.69 -3.71 25.68
CA SER A 345 20.99 -4.99 25.74
C SER A 345 20.32 -5.36 24.41
N ASP A 346 19.94 -6.64 24.27
CA ASP A 346 19.12 -7.13 23.15
C ASP A 346 17.78 -6.36 23.06
N THR A 347 17.16 -6.09 24.21
CA THR A 347 15.92 -5.30 24.29
C THR A 347 16.10 -3.89 23.74
N GLN A 348 17.15 -3.18 24.16
CA GLN A 348 17.45 -1.83 23.65
C GLN A 348 17.79 -1.86 22.16
N THR A 349 18.48 -2.90 21.69
CA THR A 349 18.76 -3.10 20.27
C THR A 349 17.46 -3.24 19.47
N ALA A 350 16.54 -4.09 19.92
CA ALA A 350 15.24 -4.26 19.26
C ALA A 350 14.41 -2.96 19.27
N GLN A 351 14.49 -2.16 20.35
CA GLN A 351 13.85 -0.86 20.44
C GLN A 351 14.45 0.16 19.45
N ILE A 352 15.77 0.17 19.25
CA ILE A 352 16.44 1.02 18.26
C ILE A 352 16.06 0.62 16.84
N ILE A 353 16.06 -0.68 16.53
CA ILE A 353 15.60 -1.21 15.24
C ILE A 353 14.16 -0.78 14.98
N GLY A 354 13.27 -0.96 15.96
CA GLY A 354 11.88 -0.54 15.87
C GLY A 354 11.72 0.96 15.66
N TYR A 355 12.51 1.78 16.36
CA TYR A 355 12.53 3.23 16.18
C TYR A 355 12.86 3.60 14.74
N TYR A 356 13.96 3.09 14.17
CA TYR A 356 14.35 3.43 12.80
C TYR A 356 13.36 2.91 11.76
N HIS A 357 12.77 1.73 11.94
CA HIS A 357 11.71 1.26 11.04
C HIS A 357 10.50 2.18 11.04
N GLN A 358 10.06 2.67 12.20
CA GLN A 358 8.96 3.63 12.28
C GLN A 358 9.34 4.98 11.66
N GLN A 359 10.58 5.47 11.83
CA GLN A 359 11.05 6.67 11.14
C GLN A 359 11.03 6.50 9.61
N LEU A 360 11.51 5.36 9.09
CA LEU A 360 11.46 5.08 7.65
C LEU A 360 10.03 5.00 7.11
N ASN A 361 9.06 4.59 7.93
CA ASN A 361 7.66 4.57 7.52
C ASN A 361 7.12 5.98 7.24
N THR A 362 7.51 7.01 8.01
CA THR A 362 7.03 8.39 7.80
C THR A 362 7.60 9.03 6.52
N LEU A 363 8.73 8.50 6.03
CA LEU A 363 9.44 8.96 4.83
C LEU A 363 9.02 8.22 3.55
N THR A 364 7.96 7.40 3.60
CA THR A 364 7.46 6.70 2.42
C THR A 364 6.81 7.66 1.41
N PRO A 365 6.99 7.44 0.10
CA PRO A 365 6.19 8.09 -0.95
C PRO A 365 4.68 7.98 -0.70
N PHE A 366 3.99 9.11 -0.79
CA PHE A 366 2.53 9.17 -0.66
C PHE A 366 1.86 9.32 -2.02
N PHE A 367 0.71 8.68 -2.19
CA PHE A 367 -0.10 8.78 -3.39
C PHE A 367 -1.55 9.06 -3.02
N THR A 368 -2.22 9.88 -3.84
CA THR A 368 -3.67 10.05 -3.74
C THR A 368 -4.37 9.18 -4.77
N GLN A 369 -5.49 8.55 -4.37
CA GLN A 369 -6.29 7.74 -5.31
C GLN A 369 -6.84 8.57 -6.48
N MET A 370 -7.01 9.88 -6.26
CA MET A 370 -7.61 10.78 -7.25
C MET A 370 -6.70 11.03 -8.45
N ALA A 371 -5.41 10.72 -8.33
CA ALA A 371 -4.45 10.77 -9.42
C ALA A 371 -4.35 9.44 -10.21
N ASN A 372 -4.95 8.36 -9.70
CA ASN A 372 -4.88 7.04 -10.34
C ASN A 372 -5.55 7.03 -11.71
N MET A 373 -5.05 6.17 -12.59
CA MET A 373 -5.77 5.70 -13.76
C MET A 373 -6.99 4.88 -13.32
N ASN A 374 -8.02 4.83 -14.16
CA ASN A 374 -9.26 4.11 -13.87
C ASN A 374 -9.27 2.73 -14.53
N ILE A 375 -8.25 1.90 -14.28
CA ILE A 375 -8.07 0.61 -14.97
C ILE A 375 -9.07 -0.43 -14.50
N LEU A 376 -9.43 -0.42 -13.20
CA LEU A 376 -10.31 -1.43 -12.60
C LEU A 376 -11.82 -1.18 -12.80
N HIS A 377 -12.23 -0.07 -13.41
CA HIS A 377 -13.65 0.23 -13.62
C HIS A 377 -13.96 0.54 -15.09
N LYS A 378 -15.07 -0.01 -15.59
CA LYS A 378 -15.58 0.33 -16.93
C LYS A 378 -16.18 1.74 -16.95
N GLY A 379 -15.91 2.47 -18.03
CA GLY A 379 -16.55 3.74 -18.34
C GLY A 379 -15.99 4.95 -17.58
N LYS A 380 -16.67 6.10 -17.73
CA LYS A 380 -16.35 7.35 -17.01
C LYS A 380 -16.90 7.29 -15.59
N SER A 381 -16.41 6.35 -14.78
CA SER A 381 -16.73 6.34 -13.36
C SER A 381 -16.03 7.50 -12.67
N ASP A 382 -16.69 8.11 -11.70
CA ASP A 382 -16.13 9.21 -10.92
C ASP A 382 -14.77 8.86 -10.32
N ALA A 383 -13.88 9.85 -10.22
CA ALA A 383 -12.52 9.66 -9.71
C ALA A 383 -12.45 9.04 -8.31
N TRP A 384 -13.49 9.20 -7.48
CA TRP A 384 -13.58 8.59 -6.14
C TRP A 384 -13.80 7.08 -6.16
N ARG A 385 -14.26 6.51 -7.29
CA ARG A 385 -14.39 5.04 -7.45
C ARG A 385 -13.06 4.37 -7.75
N ARG A 386 -11.99 5.14 -7.98
CA ARG A 386 -10.64 4.59 -8.12
C ARG A 386 -10.23 3.99 -6.78
N THR A 387 -9.58 2.83 -6.82
CA THR A 387 -9.45 2.01 -5.62
C THR A 387 -8.34 2.55 -4.69
N CYS A 388 -8.71 3.34 -3.66
CA CYS A 388 -7.88 3.65 -2.48
C CYS A 388 -7.03 2.46 -2.04
N ASN A 389 -7.63 1.29 -2.11
CA ASN A 389 -7.09 0.00 -1.73
C ASN A 389 -5.78 -0.34 -2.44
N VAL A 390 -5.73 -0.24 -3.78
CA VAL A 390 -4.49 -0.47 -4.54
C VAL A 390 -3.46 0.61 -4.25
N THR A 391 -3.89 1.86 -4.03
CA THR A 391 -2.98 2.94 -3.63
C THR A 391 -2.31 2.63 -2.29
N SER A 392 -3.07 2.19 -1.29
CA SER A 392 -2.53 1.80 0.02
C SER A 392 -1.55 0.63 -0.08
N LEU A 393 -1.86 -0.38 -0.89
CA LEU A 393 -0.93 -1.48 -1.15
C LEU A 393 0.36 -1.00 -1.84
N SER A 394 0.24 -0.07 -2.78
CA SER A 394 1.40 0.50 -3.49
C SER A 394 2.31 1.26 -2.55
N MET A 395 1.75 2.05 -1.62
CA MET A 395 2.53 2.70 -0.57
C MET A 395 3.22 1.66 0.33
N VAL A 396 2.58 0.53 0.64
CA VAL A 396 3.21 -0.58 1.37
C VAL A 396 4.40 -1.19 0.61
N LEU A 397 4.28 -1.42 -0.70
CA LEU A 397 5.37 -1.94 -1.52
C LEU A 397 6.55 -0.96 -1.55
N LEU A 398 6.29 0.32 -1.82
CA LEU A 398 7.34 1.34 -1.88
C LEU A 398 7.99 1.57 -0.50
N SER A 399 7.21 1.47 0.58
CA SER A 399 7.77 1.47 1.94
C SER A 399 8.79 0.36 2.13
N LEU A 400 8.58 -0.84 1.56
CA LEU A 400 9.52 -1.96 1.60
C LEU A 400 10.74 -1.78 0.68
N GLY A 401 10.81 -0.66 -0.06
CA GLY A 401 11.82 -0.44 -1.10
C GLY A 401 11.58 -1.29 -2.36
N VAL A 402 10.32 -1.58 -2.67
CA VAL A 402 9.90 -2.42 -3.79
C VAL A 402 9.14 -1.58 -4.80
N GLY A 403 9.78 -1.31 -5.95
CA GLY A 403 9.21 -0.59 -7.08
C GLY A 403 8.64 -1.50 -8.17
N ALA A 404 8.23 -0.91 -9.29
CA ALA A 404 7.72 -1.65 -10.46
C ALA A 404 8.80 -2.56 -11.09
N ASP A 405 10.07 -2.21 -10.94
CA ASP A 405 11.22 -2.96 -11.44
C ASP A 405 11.42 -4.31 -10.74
N ALA A 406 10.85 -4.46 -9.53
CA ALA A 406 10.82 -5.72 -8.79
C ALA A 406 9.77 -6.72 -9.31
N PHE A 407 8.97 -6.35 -10.32
CA PHE A 407 7.99 -7.25 -10.91
C PHE A 407 8.67 -8.48 -11.54
N ASN A 408 8.27 -9.66 -11.08
CA ASN A 408 8.84 -10.96 -11.45
C ASN A 408 7.88 -11.87 -12.24
N GLY A 409 6.71 -11.36 -12.64
CA GLY A 409 5.74 -12.09 -13.47
C GLY A 409 6.04 -12.05 -14.97
N ASP A 410 5.09 -12.54 -15.77
CA ASP A 410 5.16 -12.48 -17.23
C ASP A 410 4.99 -11.04 -17.74
N LYS A 411 6.09 -10.43 -18.14
CA LYS A 411 6.15 -9.03 -18.61
C LYS A 411 5.45 -8.84 -19.95
N ASP A 412 5.59 -9.80 -20.86
CA ASP A 412 5.00 -9.71 -22.20
C ASP A 412 3.48 -9.81 -22.12
N LEU A 413 2.97 -10.71 -21.27
CA LEU A 413 1.55 -10.80 -20.99
C LEU A 413 1.03 -9.53 -20.30
N LEU A 414 1.76 -8.97 -19.33
CA LEU A 414 1.35 -7.74 -18.67
C LEU A 414 1.28 -6.55 -19.66
N VAL A 415 2.23 -6.44 -20.59
CA VAL A 415 2.19 -5.44 -21.68
C VAL A 415 0.97 -5.65 -22.58
N LYS A 416 0.66 -6.90 -22.97
CA LYS A 416 -0.54 -7.20 -23.77
C LYS A 416 -1.83 -6.81 -23.03
N ILE A 417 -1.92 -7.11 -21.73
CA ILE A 417 -3.05 -6.72 -20.86
C ILE A 417 -3.18 -5.20 -20.82
N ALA A 418 -2.06 -4.50 -20.59
CA ALA A 418 -2.02 -3.05 -20.51
C ALA A 418 -2.47 -2.41 -21.83
N ASN A 419 -1.94 -2.85 -22.96
CA ASN A 419 -2.30 -2.33 -24.29
C ASN A 419 -3.78 -2.55 -24.62
N HIS A 420 -4.39 -3.66 -24.16
CA HIS A 420 -5.83 -3.89 -24.34
C HIS A 420 -6.67 -2.89 -23.53
N LEU A 421 -6.28 -2.62 -22.29
CA LEU A 421 -7.05 -1.76 -21.39
C LEU A 421 -6.76 -0.26 -21.59
N GLU A 422 -5.55 0.08 -22.01
CA GLU A 422 -5.05 1.42 -22.29
C GLU A 422 -4.03 1.35 -23.45
N PRO A 423 -4.47 1.55 -24.71
CA PRO A 423 -3.62 1.39 -25.90
C PRO A 423 -2.37 2.28 -25.96
N SER A 424 -2.33 3.36 -25.16
CA SER A 424 -1.14 4.19 -25.03
C SER A 424 0.00 3.49 -24.25
N ILE A 425 -0.28 2.42 -23.53
CA ILE A 425 0.68 1.62 -22.77
C ILE A 425 0.93 0.32 -23.52
N ASN A 426 1.84 0.37 -24.50
CA ASN A 426 2.08 -0.74 -25.45
C ASN A 426 3.51 -1.31 -25.39
N SER A 427 4.29 -0.92 -24.38
CA SER A 427 5.63 -1.42 -24.13
C SER A 427 5.92 -1.56 -22.64
N TRP A 428 6.94 -2.35 -22.30
CA TRP A 428 7.41 -2.47 -20.92
C TRP A 428 7.90 -1.13 -20.36
N ASP A 429 8.56 -0.32 -21.18
CA ASP A 429 9.03 1.01 -20.78
C ASP A 429 7.86 1.94 -20.44
N ASN A 430 6.74 1.86 -21.16
CA ASN A 430 5.53 2.62 -20.81
C ASN A 430 4.95 2.16 -19.47
N LEU A 431 4.90 0.85 -19.21
CA LEU A 431 4.47 0.31 -17.93
C LEU A 431 5.38 0.77 -16.78
N MET A 432 6.69 0.69 -16.97
CA MET A 432 7.70 1.10 -15.98
C MET A 432 7.68 2.60 -15.68
N ALA A 433 7.18 3.42 -16.61
CA ALA A 433 7.01 4.85 -16.42
C ALA A 433 5.71 5.21 -15.69
N LEU A 434 4.86 4.24 -15.35
CA LEU A 434 3.66 4.48 -14.57
C LEU A 434 3.97 4.71 -13.09
N ARG A 435 3.09 5.46 -12.44
CA ARG A 435 3.02 5.51 -10.97
C ARG A 435 2.74 4.11 -10.43
N MET A 436 3.29 3.79 -9.27
CA MET A 436 3.11 2.46 -8.66
C MET A 436 1.63 2.05 -8.51
N PRO A 437 0.70 2.91 -8.04
CA PRO A 437 -0.73 2.56 -8.00
C PRO A 437 -1.33 2.20 -9.37
N ASP A 438 -0.85 2.80 -10.45
CA ASP A 438 -1.34 2.55 -11.80
C ASP A 438 -0.78 1.23 -12.34
N PHE A 439 0.52 0.99 -12.14
CA PHE A 439 1.17 -0.28 -12.46
C PHE A 439 0.50 -1.46 -11.73
N VAL A 440 0.25 -1.32 -10.42
CA VAL A 440 -0.34 -2.38 -9.59
C VAL A 440 -1.78 -2.70 -10.01
N GLN A 441 -2.54 -1.76 -10.59
CA GLN A 441 -3.87 -2.09 -11.12
C GLN A 441 -3.80 -3.10 -12.28
N PHE A 442 -2.80 -3.00 -13.17
CA PHE A 442 -2.60 -4.01 -14.21
C PHE A 442 -2.18 -5.35 -13.64
N VAL A 443 -1.32 -5.36 -12.61
CA VAL A 443 -0.94 -6.58 -11.89
C VAL A 443 -2.16 -7.23 -11.22
N ALA A 444 -3.08 -6.44 -10.68
CA ALA A 444 -4.34 -6.96 -10.14
C ALA A 444 -5.14 -7.70 -11.24
N VAL A 445 -5.28 -7.12 -12.43
CA VAL A 445 -5.94 -7.81 -13.56
C VAL A 445 -5.22 -9.12 -13.90
N LEU A 446 -3.88 -9.11 -13.93
CA LEU A 446 -3.08 -10.31 -14.18
C LEU A 446 -3.37 -11.44 -13.18
N THR A 447 -3.61 -11.14 -11.89
CA THR A 447 -3.89 -12.17 -10.87
C THR A 447 -5.16 -12.98 -11.12
N GLU A 448 -6.12 -12.44 -11.89
CA GLU A 448 -7.38 -13.09 -12.24
C GLU A 448 -7.43 -13.50 -13.72
N TYR A 449 -6.38 -13.19 -14.48
CA TYR A 449 -6.30 -13.55 -15.89
C TYR A 449 -6.14 -15.06 -16.03
N LYS A 450 -6.94 -15.64 -16.93
CA LYS A 450 -6.90 -17.07 -17.25
C LYS A 450 -6.19 -17.25 -18.59
N ASP A 451 -5.08 -17.98 -18.57
CA ASP A 451 -4.34 -18.31 -19.78
C ASP A 451 -5.21 -19.08 -20.79
N GLY A 452 -4.95 -18.84 -22.06
CA GLY A 452 -5.72 -19.40 -23.16
C GLY A 452 -5.19 -18.96 -24.53
N PRO A 453 -5.77 -19.44 -25.62
CA PRO A 453 -5.37 -19.07 -26.98
C PRO A 453 -5.55 -17.57 -27.24
N ASP A 454 -4.80 -16.99 -28.18
CA ASP A 454 -4.90 -15.54 -28.49
C ASP A 454 -6.32 -15.11 -28.91
N GLU A 455 -7.08 -16.01 -29.52
CA GLU A 455 -8.50 -15.79 -29.79
C GLU A 455 -9.27 -15.54 -28.48
N GLY A 456 -10.00 -14.43 -28.41
CA GLY A 456 -10.72 -14.03 -27.20
C GLY A 456 -9.84 -13.45 -26.09
N PHE A 457 -8.58 -13.09 -26.36
CA PHE A 457 -7.68 -12.45 -25.38
C PHE A 457 -8.35 -11.25 -24.68
N GLY A 458 -8.86 -10.29 -25.45
CA GLY A 458 -9.50 -9.09 -24.90
C GLY A 458 -10.69 -9.40 -23.98
N THR A 459 -11.54 -10.36 -24.38
CA THR A 459 -12.66 -10.83 -23.56
C THR A 459 -12.20 -11.41 -22.22
N ARG A 460 -11.09 -12.16 -22.20
CA ARG A 460 -10.53 -12.69 -20.95
C ARG A 460 -9.93 -11.60 -20.08
N VAL A 461 -9.26 -10.61 -20.68
CA VAL A 461 -8.74 -9.44 -19.94
C VAL A 461 -9.89 -8.65 -19.30
N ASP A 462 -10.95 -8.38 -20.05
CA ASP A 462 -12.13 -7.69 -19.54
C ASP A 462 -12.82 -8.47 -18.41
N ALA A 463 -12.94 -9.79 -18.55
CA ALA A 463 -13.49 -10.65 -17.51
C ALA A 463 -12.61 -10.68 -16.26
N ALA A 464 -11.28 -10.70 -16.41
CA ALA A 464 -10.33 -10.64 -15.30
C ALA A 464 -10.43 -9.30 -14.55
N ARG A 465 -10.50 -8.17 -15.28
CA ARG A 465 -10.74 -6.84 -14.69
C ARG A 465 -12.04 -6.82 -13.89
N ASP A 466 -13.14 -7.26 -14.51
CA ASP A 466 -14.46 -7.21 -13.88
C ASP A 466 -14.53 -8.14 -12.65
N THR A 467 -13.75 -9.21 -12.63
CA THR A 467 -13.60 -10.12 -11.49
C THR A 467 -12.75 -9.52 -10.37
N VAL A 468 -11.63 -8.87 -10.69
CA VAL A 468 -10.70 -8.37 -9.67
C VAL A 468 -11.17 -7.08 -9.01
N ALA A 469 -11.88 -6.22 -9.74
CA ALA A 469 -12.36 -4.92 -9.26
C ALA A 469 -13.13 -5.01 -7.93
N PRO A 470 -14.18 -5.85 -7.78
CA PRO A 470 -14.86 -6.00 -6.49
C PRO A 470 -13.99 -6.68 -5.43
N LYS A 471 -13.05 -7.56 -5.80
CA LYS A 471 -12.17 -8.24 -4.83
C LYS A 471 -11.23 -7.24 -4.16
N VAL A 472 -10.64 -6.32 -4.93
CA VAL A 472 -9.81 -5.23 -4.41
C VAL A 472 -10.56 -4.40 -3.37
N SER A 473 -11.87 -4.21 -3.52
CA SER A 473 -12.70 -3.47 -2.58
C SER A 473 -13.14 -4.24 -1.34
N THR A 474 -13.10 -5.58 -1.37
CA THR A 474 -13.83 -6.42 -0.38
C THR A 474 -12.95 -7.39 0.39
N THR A 475 -11.75 -7.72 -0.10
CA THR A 475 -10.88 -8.70 0.55
C THR A 475 -9.41 -8.30 0.49
N LEU A 476 -8.68 -8.56 1.57
CA LEU A 476 -7.22 -8.41 1.61
C LEU A 476 -6.49 -9.61 0.95
N ASN A 477 -7.18 -10.71 0.63
CA ASN A 477 -6.53 -11.86 -0.01
C ASN A 477 -5.97 -11.53 -1.40
N ILE A 478 -6.62 -10.63 -2.12
CA ILE A 478 -6.11 -10.16 -3.42
C ILE A 478 -4.76 -9.45 -3.28
N PHE A 479 -4.49 -8.79 -2.15
CA PHE A 479 -3.19 -8.16 -1.91
C PHE A 479 -2.10 -9.22 -1.81
N THR A 480 -2.39 -10.35 -1.16
CA THR A 480 -1.45 -11.47 -1.09
C THR A 480 -1.08 -12.00 -2.48
N ALA A 481 -2.06 -12.10 -3.39
CA ALA A 481 -1.81 -12.51 -4.77
C ALA A 481 -0.96 -11.49 -5.55
N ILE A 482 -1.27 -10.19 -5.39
CA ILE A 482 -0.53 -9.10 -6.04
C ILE A 482 0.92 -9.06 -5.56
N VAL A 483 1.17 -9.03 -4.24
CA VAL A 483 2.52 -8.82 -3.69
C VAL A 483 3.51 -9.93 -4.03
N LYS A 484 3.00 -11.14 -4.32
CA LYS A 484 3.83 -12.28 -4.75
C LYS A 484 4.59 -11.98 -6.04
N TYR A 485 4.00 -11.20 -6.94
CA TYR A 485 4.65 -10.75 -8.18
C TYR A 485 5.83 -9.79 -7.94
N PHE A 486 6.06 -9.37 -6.71
CA PHE A 486 7.14 -8.45 -6.34
C PHE A 486 8.12 -9.07 -5.33
N GLY A 487 8.04 -10.39 -5.09
CA GLY A 487 8.88 -11.05 -4.09
C GLY A 487 8.59 -10.56 -2.66
N VAL A 488 7.35 -10.17 -2.39
CA VAL A 488 6.88 -9.74 -1.06
C VAL A 488 5.89 -10.78 -0.53
N ASN A 489 6.03 -11.13 0.74
CA ASN A 489 5.20 -12.12 1.41
C ASN A 489 4.26 -11.44 2.40
N ARG A 490 3.01 -11.93 2.45
CA ARG A 490 2.16 -11.72 3.62
C ARG A 490 2.65 -12.64 4.74
N VAL A 491 3.20 -12.06 5.79
CA VAL A 491 3.75 -12.83 6.94
C VAL A 491 2.76 -12.96 8.09
N HIS A 492 1.75 -12.09 8.13
CA HIS A 492 0.73 -12.13 9.17
C HIS A 492 -0.57 -11.47 8.73
N SER A 493 -1.68 -11.87 9.36
CA SER A 493 -2.98 -11.22 9.26
C SER A 493 -3.70 -11.32 10.59
N GLY A 494 -4.45 -10.28 10.94
CA GLY A 494 -5.22 -10.27 12.18
C GLY A 494 -6.48 -9.43 12.07
N GLU A 495 -7.27 -9.49 13.12
CA GLU A 495 -8.48 -8.69 13.34
C GLU A 495 -8.48 -8.25 14.81
N ILE A 496 -8.90 -7.02 15.08
CA ILE A 496 -9.10 -6.50 16.44
C ILE A 496 -10.52 -5.96 16.50
N ASP A 497 -11.31 -6.52 17.42
CA ASP A 497 -12.68 -6.06 17.62
C ASP A 497 -12.70 -4.62 18.16
N SER A 498 -13.69 -3.84 17.71
CA SER A 498 -13.79 -2.42 18.03
C SER A 498 -15.25 -1.97 18.01
N LYS A 499 -15.50 -0.75 18.49
CA LYS A 499 -16.82 -0.10 18.39
C LYS A 499 -17.31 -0.02 16.95
N GLY A 500 -16.44 0.39 16.03
CA GLY A 500 -16.75 0.49 14.60
C GLY A 500 -17.11 -0.86 13.99
N THR A 501 -16.33 -1.89 14.30
CA THR A 501 -16.59 -3.26 13.85
C THR A 501 -17.92 -3.79 14.38
N ALA A 502 -18.23 -3.54 15.66
CA ALA A 502 -19.49 -3.94 16.28
C ALA A 502 -20.69 -3.23 15.65
N LYS A 503 -20.61 -1.91 15.48
CA LYS A 503 -21.67 -1.12 14.82
C LYS A 503 -21.98 -1.65 13.42
N ARG A 504 -20.96 -1.95 12.62
CA ARG A 504 -21.16 -2.50 11.28
C ARG A 504 -21.76 -3.90 11.32
N LYS A 505 -21.27 -4.79 12.20
CA LYS A 505 -21.86 -6.14 12.38
C LYS A 505 -23.35 -6.03 12.75
N ASN A 506 -23.74 -5.04 13.57
CA ASN A 506 -25.13 -4.84 13.98
C ASN A 506 -26.08 -4.42 12.86
N GLU A 507 -25.58 -3.80 11.79
CA GLU A 507 -26.41 -3.45 10.61
C GLU A 507 -26.98 -4.71 9.94
N ASP A 508 -26.24 -5.82 10.01
CA ASP A 508 -26.61 -7.11 9.40
C ASP A 508 -27.22 -8.10 10.41
N LEU A 509 -27.21 -7.79 11.72
CA LEU A 509 -27.67 -8.70 12.79
C LEU A 509 -29.10 -8.40 13.26
N PRO A 510 -29.90 -9.44 13.56
CA PRO A 510 -31.17 -9.28 14.29
C PRO A 510 -30.98 -8.53 15.61
N ALA A 511 -31.97 -7.76 16.04
CA ALA A 511 -31.89 -6.87 17.21
C ALA A 511 -31.47 -7.59 18.51
N ASP A 512 -31.89 -8.85 18.69
CA ASP A 512 -31.54 -9.70 19.84
C ASP A 512 -30.08 -10.22 19.82
N LYS A 513 -29.40 -10.09 18.67
CA LYS A 513 -28.02 -10.52 18.45
C LYS A 513 -27.06 -9.35 18.26
N GLN A 514 -27.54 -8.12 18.33
CA GLN A 514 -26.68 -6.95 18.20
C GLN A 514 -25.69 -6.87 19.37
N LEU A 515 -24.44 -6.60 19.04
CA LEU A 515 -23.35 -6.36 19.99
C LEU A 515 -23.55 -4.99 20.63
N ASP A 516 -23.31 -4.84 21.92
CA ASP A 516 -23.25 -3.52 22.55
C ASP A 516 -21.93 -2.82 22.15
N PRO A 517 -21.93 -1.75 21.34
CA PRO A 517 -20.70 -1.05 20.99
C PRO A 517 -19.97 -0.52 22.23
N GLU A 518 -20.68 -0.20 23.32
CA GLU A 518 -20.03 0.31 24.54
C GLU A 518 -19.26 -0.75 25.33
N SER A 519 -19.45 -2.04 24.99
CA SER A 519 -18.61 -3.12 25.52
C SER A 519 -17.16 -3.07 25.01
N PHE A 520 -16.91 -2.41 23.88
CA PHE A 520 -15.58 -2.27 23.27
C PHE A 520 -14.85 -1.02 23.81
N LYS A 521 -14.24 -1.17 24.99
CA LYS A 521 -13.49 -0.11 25.66
C LYS A 521 -12.24 0.29 24.88
N THR A 522 -11.97 1.60 24.83
CA THR A 522 -10.82 2.16 24.11
C THR A 522 -9.49 1.66 24.68
N GLU A 523 -9.40 1.46 25.98
CA GLU A 523 -8.20 0.99 26.67
C GLU A 523 -7.87 -0.45 26.30
N THR A 524 -8.88 -1.31 26.21
CA THR A 524 -8.74 -2.71 25.75
C THR A 524 -8.32 -2.74 24.29
N PHE A 525 -9.02 -1.98 23.43
CA PHE A 525 -8.66 -1.86 22.02
C PHE A 525 -7.21 -1.37 21.81
N LYS A 526 -6.79 -0.32 22.54
CA LYS A 526 -5.40 0.16 22.53
C LYS A 526 -4.45 -0.95 22.94
N ALA A 527 -4.71 -1.64 24.05
CA ALA A 527 -3.84 -2.69 24.56
C ALA A 527 -3.68 -3.85 23.55
N ASP A 528 -4.78 -4.26 22.89
CA ASP A 528 -4.75 -5.30 21.86
C ASP A 528 -3.96 -4.85 20.62
N VAL A 529 -4.17 -3.62 20.13
CA VAL A 529 -3.37 -3.10 18.99
C VAL A 529 -1.89 -3.02 19.34
N MET A 530 -1.56 -2.51 20.53
CA MET A 530 -0.17 -2.41 21.00
C MET A 530 0.50 -3.78 21.13
N ARG A 531 -0.24 -4.78 21.63
CA ARG A 531 0.26 -6.15 21.77
C ARG A 531 0.44 -6.83 20.43
N ASP A 532 -0.55 -6.75 19.55
CA ASP A 532 -0.65 -7.63 18.38
C ASP A 532 -0.05 -7.00 17.11
N VAL A 533 -0.03 -5.67 16.99
CA VAL A 533 0.40 -4.97 15.77
C VAL A 533 1.79 -4.35 15.90
N THR A 534 2.10 -3.72 17.03
CA THR A 534 3.39 -3.03 17.24
C THR A 534 4.62 -3.93 17.06
N PRO A 535 4.63 -5.22 17.46
CA PRO A 535 5.78 -6.08 17.18
C PRO A 535 6.09 -6.16 15.68
N TRP A 536 5.09 -6.20 14.82
CA TRP A 536 5.27 -6.32 13.36
C TRP A 536 5.85 -5.06 12.75
N ILE A 537 5.40 -3.87 13.19
CA ILE A 537 5.93 -2.60 12.68
C ILE A 537 7.38 -2.40 13.12
N ASN A 538 7.71 -2.79 14.35
CA ASN A 538 9.06 -2.72 14.91
C ASN A 538 10.04 -3.70 14.24
N GLN A 539 9.54 -4.79 13.64
CA GLN A 539 10.33 -5.73 12.87
C GLN A 539 10.43 -5.35 11.37
N GLY A 540 10.07 -4.12 11.03
CA GLY A 540 10.13 -3.59 9.67
C GLY A 540 8.98 -4.04 8.76
N GLY A 541 7.98 -4.75 9.29
CA GLY A 541 6.78 -5.12 8.57
C GLY A 541 5.99 -3.89 8.13
N GLN A 542 5.43 -3.93 6.92
CA GLN A 542 4.54 -2.90 6.40
C GLN A 542 3.11 -3.37 6.48
N ILE A 543 2.23 -2.52 6.99
CA ILE A 543 0.91 -2.94 7.44
C ILE A 543 -0.16 -2.18 6.68
N VAL A 544 -1.08 -2.94 6.07
CA VAL A 544 -2.37 -2.41 5.62
C VAL A 544 -3.39 -2.66 6.71
N VAL A 545 -4.16 -1.62 7.06
CA VAL A 545 -5.29 -1.70 7.98
C VAL A 545 -6.59 -1.42 7.25
N ASN A 546 -7.70 -2.02 7.70
CA ASN A 546 -9.01 -1.94 7.07
C ASN A 546 -10.00 -1.24 8.01
N ARG A 547 -10.55 -0.11 7.56
CA ARG A 547 -11.86 0.35 8.01
C ARG A 547 -12.92 -0.04 6.97
N PRO A 548 -14.20 -0.22 7.35
CA PRO A 548 -15.23 -0.68 6.41
C PRO A 548 -15.19 0.03 5.04
N GLY A 549 -14.83 -0.73 3.99
CA GLY A 549 -14.78 -0.25 2.60
C GLY A 549 -13.54 0.54 2.20
N HIS A 550 -12.52 0.66 3.07
CA HIS A 550 -11.35 1.51 2.84
C HIS A 550 -10.09 0.99 3.53
N TYR A 551 -9.02 0.76 2.76
CA TYR A 551 -7.73 0.37 3.31
C TYR A 551 -6.78 1.57 3.45
N LEU A 552 -6.02 1.57 4.54
CA LEU A 552 -5.01 2.58 4.83
C LEU A 552 -3.66 1.90 5.08
N ARG A 553 -2.56 2.61 4.81
CA ARG A 553 -1.24 2.18 5.28
C ARG A 553 -1.04 2.67 6.71
N LEU A 554 -0.60 1.79 7.60
CA LEU A 554 -0.21 2.15 8.96
C LEU A 554 1.28 2.55 8.99
N GLN A 555 1.57 3.74 9.50
CA GLN A 555 2.92 4.28 9.59
C GLN A 555 3.58 4.07 10.95
N SER A 556 2.86 4.42 12.02
CA SER A 556 3.36 4.37 13.39
C SER A 556 2.22 4.13 14.37
N ILE A 557 2.58 3.61 15.55
CA ILE A 557 1.69 3.41 16.68
C ILE A 557 2.41 3.97 17.91
N ASP A 558 1.70 4.77 18.72
CA ASP A 558 2.21 5.27 19.99
C ASP A 558 1.10 5.42 21.04
N ASP A 559 1.46 5.95 22.21
CA ASP A 559 0.52 6.12 23.31
C ASP A 559 -0.66 7.06 23.00
N SER A 560 -0.50 7.99 22.07
CA SER A 560 -1.51 8.97 21.67
C SER A 560 -2.48 8.43 20.62
N GLY A 561 -2.04 7.51 19.77
CA GLY A 561 -2.88 6.92 18.74
C GLY A 561 -2.12 6.18 17.66
N VAL A 562 -2.65 6.27 16.44
CA VAL A 562 -2.05 5.70 15.24
C VAL A 562 -1.88 6.77 14.17
N THR A 563 -0.82 6.65 13.39
CA THR A 563 -0.60 7.51 12.22
C THR A 563 -0.77 6.68 10.95
N LEU A 564 -1.61 7.15 10.04
CA LEU A 564 -2.06 6.45 8.85
C LEU A 564 -1.78 7.28 7.59
N ASP A 565 -1.62 6.63 6.44
CA ASP A 565 -1.83 7.26 5.14
C ASP A 565 -3.20 6.91 4.59
N ASP A 566 -3.99 7.94 4.37
CA ASP A 566 -5.30 7.84 3.74
C ASP A 566 -5.23 8.39 2.32
N PRO A 567 -5.19 7.52 1.28
CA PRO A 567 -5.11 7.98 -0.09
C PRO A 567 -6.41 8.60 -0.61
N GLY A 568 -7.54 8.40 0.10
CA GLY A 568 -8.88 8.82 -0.32
C GLY A 568 -9.34 10.12 0.32
N ASP A 569 -9.17 10.25 1.64
CA ASP A 569 -9.79 11.34 2.41
C ASP A 569 -8.76 12.23 3.09
N GLU A 570 -8.06 11.69 4.10
CA GLU A 570 -7.33 12.49 5.09
C GLU A 570 -5.91 12.87 4.64
N GLY A 571 -5.31 12.12 3.72
CA GLY A 571 -3.99 12.38 3.19
C GLY A 571 -2.85 11.68 3.94
N LYS A 572 -1.65 12.24 3.81
CA LYS A 572 -0.41 11.70 4.37
C LYS A 572 -0.30 11.98 5.87
N ASN A 573 0.27 11.05 6.64
CA ASN A 573 0.60 11.23 8.06
C ASN A 573 -0.63 11.64 8.92
N TYR A 574 -1.81 11.12 8.58
CA TYR A 574 -3.04 11.41 9.32
C TYR A 574 -3.03 10.72 10.68
N HIS A 575 -2.97 11.51 11.75
CA HIS A 575 -2.99 11.00 13.11
C HIS A 575 -4.43 10.84 13.63
N VAL A 576 -4.69 9.70 14.27
CA VAL A 576 -5.99 9.33 14.83
C VAL A 576 -5.81 8.89 16.28
N THR A 577 -6.59 9.48 17.18
CA THR A 577 -6.57 9.07 18.58
C THR A 577 -7.10 7.64 18.76
N TRP A 578 -6.75 6.98 19.86
CA TRP A 578 -7.27 5.65 20.17
C TRP A 578 -8.79 5.56 20.20
N ALA A 579 -9.47 6.59 20.73
CA ALA A 579 -10.93 6.64 20.79
C ALA A 579 -11.56 6.74 19.39
N GLU A 580 -11.01 7.57 18.51
CA GLU A 580 -11.46 7.70 17.13
C GLU A 580 -11.18 6.42 16.35
N SER A 581 -9.99 5.84 16.50
CA SER A 581 -9.60 4.60 15.81
C SER A 581 -10.48 3.42 16.22
N ASN A 582 -10.82 3.31 17.50
CA ASN A 582 -11.79 2.33 18.01
C ASN A 582 -13.20 2.56 17.42
N SER A 583 -13.66 3.81 17.42
CA SER A 583 -14.97 4.22 16.90
C SER A 583 -15.14 3.93 15.41
N ILE A 584 -14.10 4.17 14.61
CA ILE A 584 -14.08 3.92 13.16
C ILE A 584 -13.86 2.42 12.86
N GLY A 585 -13.04 1.76 13.67
CA GLY A 585 -12.66 0.35 13.48
C GLY A 585 -11.57 0.14 12.45
N HIS A 586 -10.47 0.89 12.54
CA HIS A 586 -9.33 0.77 11.62
C HIS A 586 -8.68 -0.62 11.59
N PHE A 587 -8.79 -1.40 12.67
CA PHE A 587 -8.17 -2.74 12.77
C PHE A 587 -9.18 -3.87 12.60
N ARG A 588 -10.31 -3.63 11.93
CA ARG A 588 -11.30 -4.68 11.62
C ARG A 588 -10.65 -5.87 10.92
N SER A 589 -9.72 -5.60 10.02
CA SER A 589 -8.74 -6.56 9.53
C SER A 589 -7.45 -5.83 9.20
N TRP A 590 -6.32 -6.52 9.28
CA TRP A 590 -5.03 -5.96 8.93
C TRP A 590 -4.10 -7.07 8.43
N GLN A 591 -3.14 -6.70 7.61
CA GLN A 591 -2.14 -7.62 7.04
C GLN A 591 -0.75 -7.01 7.11
N VAL A 592 0.23 -7.86 7.39
CA VAL A 592 1.65 -7.52 7.45
C VAL A 592 2.36 -8.09 6.24
N PHE A 593 3.13 -7.25 5.57
CA PHE A 593 3.94 -7.58 4.42
C PHE A 593 5.42 -7.37 4.74
N LYS A 594 6.26 -8.31 4.28
CA LYS A 594 7.73 -8.21 4.33
C LYS A 594 8.31 -8.63 2.98
N LYS A 595 9.42 -8.00 2.60
CA LYS A 595 10.28 -8.45 1.49
C LYS A 595 10.77 -9.87 1.82
N ALA A 596 10.70 -10.78 0.85
CA ALA A 596 11.00 -12.21 1.02
C ALA A 596 12.46 -12.48 1.39
#